data_AF-N1S731-F1
#
_entry.id   AF-N1S731-F1
#
_cell.length_a   1.000
_cell.length_b   1.000
_cell.length_c   1.000
_cell.angle_alpha   90.00
_cell.angle_beta   90.00
_cell.angle_gamma   90.00
#
_symmetry.space_group_name_H-M   'P 1'
#
loop_
_entity.id
_entity.type
_entity.pdbx_description
1 polymer ?
#
loop_
_entity_poly.entity_id
_entity_poly.type
_entity_poly.pdbx_seq_one_letter_code
_entity_poly.pdbx_strand_id
1 'polypeptide(L)' 'MPFQLFNYPGQGVASSDFGYYLQAVEVGDIVKLFGQGGWNETGEIPCVFEQELETTYDNILRALQSANSELSFDDV' A
#
# COMPACT_ATOMS: atom_id res chain seq x y z
N MET A 1 8.72 10.04 19.59
CA MET A 1 8.56 10.50 18.20
C MET A 1 7.14 10.19 17.78
N PRO A 2 6.37 11.15 17.25
CA PRO A 2 5.07 10.86 16.69
C PRO A 2 5.23 9.94 15.47
N PHE A 3 4.28 9.03 15.29
CA PHE A 3 4.14 8.21 14.09
C PHE A 3 2.71 8.35 13.59
N GLN A 4 2.52 8.21 12.29
CA GLN A 4 1.19 8.20 11.67
C GLN A 4 0.97 6.88 10.95
N LEU A 5 -0.28 6.44 10.91
CA LEU A 5 -0.71 5.12 10.46
C LEU A 5 -1.70 5.30 9.32
N PHE A 6 -1.47 4.63 8.19
CA PHE A 6 -2.27 4.84 6.99
C PHE A 6 -2.69 3.52 6.34
N ASN A 7 -3.92 3.53 5.82
CA ASN A 7 -4.48 2.53 4.94
C ASN A 7 -5.14 3.24 3.76
N TYR A 8 -4.89 2.76 2.55
CA TYR A 8 -5.70 3.17 1.40
C TYR A 8 -7.06 2.42 1.42
N PRO A 9 -8.12 2.98 0.81
CA PRO A 9 -9.46 2.38 0.79
C PRO A 9 -9.53 0.99 0.16
N GLY A 10 -10.64 0.28 0.38
CA GLY A 10 -10.87 -1.05 -0.21
C GLY A 10 -9.97 -2.09 0.45
N GLN A 11 -9.24 -2.84 -0.37
CA GLN A 11 -8.41 -3.95 0.10
C GLN A 11 -7.36 -3.54 1.15
N GLY A 12 -6.86 -2.30 1.14
CA GLY A 12 -5.92 -1.81 2.15
C GLY A 12 -6.51 -1.83 3.57
N VAL A 13 -7.76 -1.37 3.72
CA VAL A 13 -8.52 -1.44 4.98
C VAL A 13 -8.90 -2.88 5.32
N ALA A 14 -9.41 -3.65 4.34
CA ALA A 14 -9.82 -5.04 4.57
C ALA A 14 -8.66 -5.92 5.06
N SER A 15 -7.47 -5.75 4.46
CA SER A 15 -6.23 -6.41 4.88
C SER A 15 -5.79 -5.99 6.28
N SER A 16 -5.98 -4.72 6.65
CA SER A 16 -5.66 -4.23 8.00
C SER A 16 -6.60 -4.83 9.05
N ASP A 17 -7.89 -4.91 8.75
CA ASP A 17 -8.90 -5.47 9.67
C ASP A 17 -8.71 -6.97 9.87
N PHE A 18 -8.33 -7.69 8.81
CA PHE A 18 -8.12 -9.14 8.86
C PHE A 18 -6.73 -9.54 9.38
N GLY A 19 -5.69 -8.84 8.93
CA GLY A 19 -4.28 -9.20 9.16
C GLY A 19 -3.59 -8.41 10.27
N TYR A 20 -4.25 -7.40 10.85
CA TYR A 20 -3.73 -6.56 11.93
C TYR A 20 -2.39 -5.86 11.59
N TYR A 21 -2.22 -5.47 10.32
CA TYR A 21 -1.10 -4.68 9.83
C TYR A 21 -1.60 -3.44 9.08
N LEU A 22 -0.74 -2.44 8.91
CA LEU A 22 -1.08 -1.20 8.20
C LEU A 22 -0.36 -1.14 6.87
N GLN A 23 -0.95 -0.48 5.89
CA GLN A 23 -0.33 -0.37 4.57
C GLN A 23 0.90 0.54 4.59
N ALA A 24 0.84 1.64 5.35
CA ALA A 24 1.98 2.52 5.55
C ALA A 24 2.07 3.07 6.98
N VAL A 25 3.30 3.32 7.42
CA VAL A 25 3.63 4.01 8.67
C VAL A 25 4.65 5.09 8.39
N GLU A 26 4.35 6.33 8.75
CA GLU A 26 5.29 7.45 8.70
C GLU A 26 5.96 7.62 10.07
N VAL A 27 7.30 7.66 10.08
CA VAL A 27 8.12 7.86 11.28
C VAL A 27 9.22 8.88 10.97
N GLY A 28 9.04 10.11 11.44
CA GLY A 28 9.92 11.22 11.05
C GLY A 28 9.78 11.47 9.55
N ASP A 29 10.89 11.45 8.82
CA ASP A 29 10.92 11.71 7.38
C ASP A 29 10.90 10.42 6.53
N ILE A 30 10.60 9.27 7.14
CA ILE A 30 10.60 7.96 6.48
C ILE A 30 9.19 7.39 6.49
N VAL A 31 8.69 7.04 5.30
CA VAL A 31 7.50 6.19 5.13
C VAL A 31 7.94 4.74 4.97
N LYS A 32 7.36 3.86 5.78
CA LYS A 32 7.57 2.41 5.70
C LYS A 32 6.29 1.74 5.21
N LEU A 33 6.39 0.97 4.13
CA LEU A 33 5.26 0.21 3.61
C LEU A 33 5.28 -1.23 4.12
N PHE A 34 4.11 -1.79 4.34
CA PHE A 34 3.98 -3.23 4.39
C PHE A 34 4.00 -3.82 2.97
N GLY A 35 4.34 -5.10 2.84
CA GLY A 35 4.40 -5.77 1.54
C GLY A 35 3.07 -5.64 0.78
N GLN A 36 3.14 -5.13 -0.45
CA GLN A 36 2.00 -5.00 -1.35
C GLN A 36 2.00 -6.17 -2.33
N GLY A 37 0.83 -6.71 -2.62
CA GLY A 37 0.61 -7.74 -3.64
C GLY A 37 -0.31 -7.23 -4.73
N GLY A 38 -0.45 -8.01 -5.80
CA GLY A 38 -1.22 -7.62 -6.98
C GLY A 38 -2.72 -7.84 -6.85
N TRP A 39 -3.29 -7.58 -5.67
CA TRP A 39 -4.74 -7.65 -5.46
C TRP A 39 -5.45 -6.40 -5.99
N ASN A 40 -6.63 -6.59 -6.58
CA ASN A 40 -7.52 -5.48 -6.90
C ASN A 40 -8.27 -4.97 -5.66
N GLU A 41 -9.22 -4.04 -5.84
CA GLU A 41 -9.98 -3.43 -4.74
C GLU A 41 -10.85 -4.41 -3.95
N THR A 42 -11.23 -5.55 -4.54
CA THR A 42 -12.03 -6.61 -3.92
C THR A 42 -11.18 -7.77 -3.38
N GLY A 43 -9.84 -7.69 -3.52
CA GLY A 43 -8.92 -8.70 -3.02
C GLY A 43 -8.59 -9.82 -4.01
N GLU A 44 -9.05 -9.73 -5.25
CA GLU A 44 -8.77 -10.74 -6.29
C GLU A 44 -7.39 -10.50 -6.91
N ILE A 45 -6.67 -11.59 -7.18
CA ILE A 45 -5.36 -11.56 -7.82
C ILE A 45 -5.52 -12.01 -9.29
N PRO A 46 -5.03 -11.24 -10.27
CA PRO A 46 -5.06 -11.63 -11.67
C PRO A 46 -4.35 -12.96 -11.95
N CYS A 47 -4.90 -13.78 -12.85
CA CYS A 47 -4.24 -15.03 -13.28
C CYS A 47 -3.05 -14.82 -14.24
N VAL A 48 -2.86 -13.58 -14.72
CA VAL A 48 -1.77 -13.20 -15.63
C VAL A 48 -0.71 -12.47 -14.81
N PHE A 49 0.51 -12.98 -14.81
CA PHE A 49 1.60 -12.48 -13.98
C PHE A 49 1.90 -11.01 -14.23
N GLU A 50 1.93 -10.58 -15.49
CA GLU A 50 2.20 -9.19 -15.85
C GLU A 50 1.15 -8.24 -15.26
N GLN A 51 -0.11 -8.67 -15.19
CA GLN A 51 -1.20 -7.88 -14.61
C GLN A 51 -1.11 -7.85 -13.08
N GLU A 52 -0.73 -8.96 -12.45
CA GLU A 52 -0.45 -8.99 -11.01
C GLU A 52 0.71 -8.05 -10.66
N LEU A 53 1.75 -8.03 -11.50
CA LEU A 53 2.91 -7.16 -11.32
C LEU A 53 2.51 -5.68 -11.44
N GLU A 54 1.80 -5.29 -12.51
CA GLU A 54 1.27 -3.92 -12.68
C GLU A 54 0.44 -3.49 -11.47
N THR A 55 -0.50 -4.34 -11.05
CA THR A 55 -1.35 -4.07 -9.88
C THR A 55 -0.54 -3.94 -8.58
N THR A 56 0.55 -4.70 -8.46
CA THR A 56 1.46 -4.60 -7.31
C THR A 56 2.12 -3.23 -7.26
N TYR A 57 2.62 -2.71 -8.38
CA TYR A 57 3.18 -1.36 -8.45
C TYR A 57 2.11 -0.30 -8.12
N ASP A 58 0.90 -0.43 -8.65
CA ASP A 58 -0.20 0.47 -8.31
C ASP A 58 -0.49 0.49 -6.80
N ASN A 59 -0.48 -0.68 -6.16
CA ASN A 59 -0.70 -0.78 -4.72
C ASN A 59 0.45 -0.20 -3.89
N ILE A 60 1.71 -0.32 -4.34
CA ILE A 60 2.85 0.37 -3.74
C ILE A 60 2.65 1.88 -3.79
N LEU A 61 2.27 2.41 -4.95
CA LEU A 61 2.04 3.84 -5.11
C LEU A 61 0.86 4.33 -4.25
N ARG A 62 -0.25 3.57 -4.20
CA ARG A 62 -1.39 3.87 -3.30
C ARG A 62 -0.98 3.89 -1.84
N ALA A 63 -0.12 2.97 -1.41
CA ALA A 63 0.36 2.93 -0.03
C ALA A 63 1.26 4.14 0.30
N LEU A 64 2.19 4.52 -0.60
CA LEU A 64 2.98 5.75 -0.46
C LEU A 64 2.07 6.99 -0.38
N GLN A 65 1.16 7.11 -1.33
CA GLN A 65 0.28 8.27 -1.47
C GLN A 65 -0.78 8.37 -0.36
N SER A 66 -1.06 7.27 0.35
CA SER A 66 -1.90 7.29 1.55
C SER A 66 -1.23 8.03 2.72
N ALA A 67 0.10 8.03 2.79
CA ALA A 67 0.85 8.81 3.76
C ALA A 67 1.06 10.26 3.29
N ASN A 68 1.43 10.44 2.01
CA ASN A 68 1.59 11.76 1.40
C ASN A 68 1.36 11.67 -0.11
N SER A 69 0.38 12.41 -0.63
CA SER A 69 -0.05 12.36 -2.03
C SER A 69 1.02 12.73 -3.05
N GLU A 70 2.07 13.44 -2.63
CA GLU A 70 3.18 13.85 -3.50
C GLU A 70 4.26 12.79 -3.66
N LEU A 71 4.24 11.73 -2.84
CA LEU A 71 5.24 10.65 -2.93
C LEU A 71 5.04 9.81 -4.19
N SER A 72 6.17 9.38 -4.74
CA SER A 72 6.26 8.66 -5.99
C SER A 72 7.35 7.57 -5.92
N PHE A 73 7.58 6.87 -7.03
CA PHE A 73 8.68 5.92 -7.12
C PHE A 73 10.07 6.58 -7.13
N ASP A 74 10.16 7.88 -7.36
CA ASP A 74 11.43 8.62 -7.28
C ASP A 74 11.90 8.82 -5.83
N ASP A 75 11.03 8.54 -4.85
CA ASP A 75 11.25 8.71 -3.41
C ASP A 75 11.61 7.38 -2.69
N VAL A 76 11.84 6.29 -3.43
CA VAL A 76 12.07 4.92 -2.91
C VAL A 76 13.56 4.56 -2.82
#